data_AF-L9XA35-F1
#
_entry.id   AF-L9XA35-F1
#
_cell.length_a   1.000
_cell.length_b   1.000
_cell.length_c   1.000
_cell.angle_alpha   90.00
_cell.angle_beta   90.00
_cell.angle_gamma   90.00
#
_symmetry.space_group_name_H-M   'P 1'
#
loop_
_entity.id
_entity.type
_entity.pdbx_description
1 polymer ?
#
loop_
_entity_poly.entity_id
_entity_poly.type
_entity_poly.pdbx_seq_one_letter_code
_entity_poly.pdbx_strand_id
1 'polypeptide(L)'
;MGLILSLGGNQIELLGGLAPIPAADVGAGWAIHLLLSVLFGLAFATVISLRPIQNVVNTFREYLLAGIVFGTVLGLVAGGLIFPVAMTRAGVGAFPLPYLPVPGLAGELFAALLFAIGHLVYGLVLGAVFAAVNGIAPEMIRRRVPASDQ
;
A
#
# COMPACT_ATOMS: atom_id res chain seq x y z
N MET A 1 2.21 -3.75 -5.15
CA MET A 1 0.75 -3.72 -4.93
C MET A 1 -0.02 -3.30 -6.17
N GLY A 2 0.43 -2.34 -6.98
CA GLY A 2 -0.31 -1.90 -8.18
C GLY A 2 -0.73 -3.01 -9.15
N LEU A 3 0.09 -4.06 -9.33
CA LEU A 3 -0.29 -5.24 -10.13
C LEU A 3 -1.49 -6.01 -9.53
N ILE A 4 -1.55 -6.14 -8.20
CA ILE A 4 -2.68 -6.77 -7.50
C ILE A 4 -3.95 -5.95 -7.74
N LEU A 5 -3.83 -4.62 -7.73
CA LEU A 5 -4.95 -3.69 -7.92
C LEU A 5 -5.42 -3.62 -9.39
N SER A 6 -4.49 -3.74 -10.33
CA SER A 6 -4.77 -3.76 -11.77
C SER A 6 -5.40 -5.09 -12.19
N LEU A 7 -4.82 -6.23 -11.82
CA LEU A 7 -5.32 -7.55 -12.19
C LEU A 7 -6.58 -7.97 -11.41
N GLY A 8 -6.81 -7.34 -10.26
CA GLY A 8 -7.83 -7.73 -9.30
C GLY A 8 -9.21 -7.15 -9.51
N GLY A 9 -9.31 -5.98 -10.14
CA GLY A 9 -10.58 -5.27 -10.26
C GLY A 9 -10.46 -3.88 -10.83
N ASN A 10 -9.44 -3.65 -11.66
CA ASN A 10 -9.18 -2.40 -12.37
C ASN A 10 -9.24 -1.15 -11.47
N GLN A 11 -8.68 -1.29 -10.27
CA GLN A 11 -8.68 -0.21 -9.28
C GLN A 11 -7.67 0.89 -9.65
N ILE A 12 -6.72 0.59 -10.54
CA ILE A 12 -5.77 1.55 -11.09
C ILE A 12 -6.49 2.51 -12.05
N GLU A 13 -7.34 1.98 -12.91
CA GLU A 13 -8.17 2.72 -13.85
C GLU A 13 -9.13 3.66 -13.10
N LEU A 14 -9.70 3.17 -12.00
CA LEU A 14 -10.53 3.99 -11.12
C LEU A 14 -9.75 5.17 -10.50
N LEU A 15 -8.50 4.97 -10.10
CA LEU A 15 -7.61 6.06 -9.68
C LEU A 15 -7.36 7.07 -10.82
N GLY A 16 -7.27 6.59 -12.07
CA GLY A 16 -7.15 7.44 -13.25
C GLY A 16 -8.33 8.41 -13.43
N GLY A 17 -9.53 8.05 -12.94
CA GLY A 17 -10.70 8.91 -12.89
C GLY A 17 -10.55 10.18 -12.03
N LEU A 18 -9.51 10.27 -11.17
CA LEU A 18 -9.19 11.49 -10.42
C LEU A 18 -8.47 12.55 -11.26
N ALA A 19 -7.87 12.15 -12.38
CA ALA A 19 -7.08 13.06 -13.19
C ALA A 19 -8.00 13.93 -14.09
N PRO A 20 -7.66 15.20 -14.33
CA PRO A 20 -8.42 16.09 -15.23
C PRO A 20 -8.14 15.80 -16.71
N ILE A 21 -7.96 14.53 -17.07
CA ILE A 21 -7.75 14.01 -18.43
C ILE A 21 -8.89 13.01 -18.73
N PRO A 22 -8.99 12.38 -19.93
CA PRO A 22 -10.04 11.41 -20.20
C PRO A 22 -10.16 10.37 -19.07
N ALA A 23 -11.38 10.18 -18.58
CA ALA A 23 -11.63 9.35 -17.41
C ALA A 23 -11.21 7.89 -17.66
N ALA A 24 -10.72 7.23 -16.61
CA ALA A 24 -10.19 5.87 -16.64
C ALA A 24 -8.90 5.67 -17.47
N ASP A 25 -8.11 6.73 -17.67
CA ASP A 25 -6.76 6.57 -18.23
C ASP A 25 -5.88 5.73 -17.29
N VAL A 26 -5.49 4.56 -17.79
CA VAL A 26 -4.66 3.57 -17.08
C VAL A 26 -3.32 4.19 -16.67
N GLY A 27 -2.73 5.02 -17.54
CA GLY A 27 -1.45 5.67 -17.31
C GLY A 27 -1.49 6.65 -16.14
N ALA A 28 -2.50 7.51 -16.09
CA ALA A 28 -2.73 8.42 -14.97
C ALA A 28 -3.05 7.67 -13.67
N GLY A 29 -3.82 6.59 -13.75
CA GLY A 29 -4.06 5.70 -12.62
C GLY A 29 -2.76 5.18 -12.01
N TRP A 30 -1.87 4.66 -12.85
CA TRP A 30 -0.54 4.20 -12.43
C TRP A 30 0.31 5.33 -11.86
N ALA A 31 0.33 6.49 -12.52
CA ALA A 31 1.10 7.64 -12.06
C ALA A 31 0.66 8.10 -10.66
N ILE A 32 -0.65 8.25 -10.45
CA ILE A 32 -1.24 8.60 -9.15
C ILE A 32 -0.90 7.52 -8.12
N HIS A 33 -1.07 6.24 -8.47
CA HIS A 33 -0.79 5.13 -7.57
C HIS A 33 0.68 5.09 -7.13
N LEU A 34 1.62 5.26 -8.06
CA LEU A 34 3.05 5.28 -7.78
C LEU A 34 3.45 6.50 -6.95
N LEU A 35 2.91 7.67 -7.28
CA LEU A 35 3.15 8.90 -6.51
C LEU A 35 2.69 8.71 -5.05
N LEU A 36 1.46 8.24 -4.84
CA LEU A 36 0.94 7.94 -3.51
C LEU A 36 1.77 6.87 -2.80
N SER A 37 2.22 5.84 -3.52
CA SER A 37 3.09 4.79 -2.95
C SER A 37 4.41 5.34 -2.44
N VAL A 38 5.00 6.32 -3.14
CA VAL A 38 6.22 7.00 -2.67
C VAL A 38 5.92 7.85 -1.45
N LEU A 39 4.86 8.66 -1.49
CA LEU A 39 4.48 9.53 -0.38
C LEU A 39 4.18 8.74 0.90
N PHE A 40 3.44 7.63 0.80
CA PHE A 40 3.19 6.75 1.94
C PHE A 40 4.44 6.01 2.40
N GLY A 41 5.36 5.67 1.49
CA GLY A 41 6.64 5.08 1.83
C GLY A 41 7.51 6.04 2.64
N LEU A 42 7.56 7.31 2.24
CA LEU A 42 8.24 8.38 2.97
C LEU A 42 7.57 8.67 4.31
N ALA A 43 6.24 8.65 4.38
CA ALA A 43 5.52 8.82 5.63
C ALA A 43 5.83 7.70 6.62
N PHE A 44 5.83 6.44 6.17
CA PHE A 44 6.26 5.30 6.98
C PHE A 44 7.69 5.47 7.48
N ALA A 45 8.63 5.76 6.58
CA ALA A 45 10.03 5.96 6.94
C ALA A 45 10.18 7.06 7.99
N THR A 46 9.48 8.18 7.82
CA THR A 46 9.49 9.30 8.76
C THR A 46 8.98 8.89 10.14
N VAL A 47 7.83 8.21 10.21
CA VAL A 47 7.23 7.75 11.48
C VAL A 47 8.15 6.75 12.19
N ILE A 48 8.70 5.80 11.45
CA ILE A 48 9.55 4.74 11.99
C ILE A 48 10.91 5.27 12.43
N SER A 49 11.42 6.33 11.79
CA SER A 49 12.64 7.01 12.21
C SER A 49 12.50 7.86 13.47
N LEU A 50 11.29 8.02 14.03
CA LEU A 50 11.10 8.72 15.30
C LEU A 50 11.70 7.91 16.46
N ARG A 51 12.52 8.56 17.30
CA ARG A 51 13.19 7.92 18.45
C ARG A 51 12.26 7.08 19.33
N PRO A 52 11.05 7.54 19.72
CA PRO A 52 10.14 6.73 20.54
C PRO A 52 9.72 5.42 19.85
N ILE A 53 9.61 5.42 18.52
CA ILE A 53 9.24 4.24 17.74
C ILE A 53 10.44 3.30 17.60
N GLN A 54 11.64 3.83 17.34
CA GLN A 54 12.87 3.03 17.24
C GLN A 54 13.20 2.29 18.54
N ASN A 55 12.81 2.84 19.69
CA ASN A 55 12.95 2.15 20.98
C ASN A 55 12.11 0.87 21.09
N VAL A 56 11.04 0.76 20.28
CA VAL A 56 10.10 -0.38 20.27
C VAL A 56 10.25 -1.25 19.03
N VAL A 57 10.74 -0.68 17.92
CA VAL A 57 10.91 -1.33 16.62
C VAL A 57 12.40 -1.31 16.27
N ASN A 58 13.10 -2.40 16.56
CA ASN A 58 14.54 -2.53 16.35
C ASN A 58 14.96 -3.87 15.73
N THR A 59 14.06 -4.86 15.63
CA THR A 59 14.34 -6.13 14.95
C THR A 59 13.67 -6.21 13.58
N PHE A 60 14.21 -7.02 12.67
CA PHE A 60 13.64 -7.23 11.34
C PHE A 60 12.14 -7.60 11.39
N ARG A 61 11.77 -8.48 12.33
CA ARG A 61 10.38 -8.92 12.52
C ARG A 61 9.48 -7.78 12.97
N GLU A 62 9.96 -6.90 13.85
CA GLU A 62 9.20 -5.73 14.28
C GLU A 62 8.99 -4.74 13.13
N TYR A 63 9.97 -4.54 12.25
CA TYR A 63 9.78 -3.72 11.05
C TYR A 63 8.74 -4.32 10.09
N LEU A 64 8.71 -5.66 9.93
CA LEU A 64 7.65 -6.31 9.15
C LEU A 64 6.27 -6.07 9.76
N LEU A 65 6.15 -6.25 11.08
CA LEU A 65 4.89 -6.03 11.81
C LEU A 65 4.45 -4.57 11.73
N ALA A 66 5.37 -3.62 11.92
CA ALA A 66 5.11 -2.19 11.77
C ALA A 66 4.65 -1.86 10.35
N GLY A 67 5.29 -2.45 9.34
CA GLY A 67 4.87 -2.36 7.95
C GLY A 67 3.45 -2.88 7.71
N ILE A 68 3.11 -4.07 8.23
CA ILE A 68 1.75 -4.64 8.14
C ILE A 68 0.72 -3.74 8.81
N VAL A 69 1.00 -3.24 10.02
CA VAL A 69 0.10 -2.33 10.74
C VAL A 69 -0.11 -1.05 9.94
N PHE A 70 0.98 -0.45 9.44
CA PHE A 70 0.90 0.75 8.60
C PHE A 70 0.10 0.51 7.32
N GLY A 71 0.36 -0.60 6.61
CA GLY A 71 -0.39 -0.99 5.42
C GLY A 71 -1.87 -1.20 5.71
N THR A 72 -2.22 -1.80 6.85
CA THR A 72 -3.62 -1.98 7.28
C THR A 72 -4.30 -0.65 7.53
N VAL A 73 -3.68 0.24 8.31
CA VAL A 73 -4.20 1.58 8.58
C VAL A 73 -4.36 2.37 7.29
N LEU A 74 -3.36 2.29 6.41
CA LEU A 74 -3.40 2.93 5.10
C LEU A 74 -4.56 2.41 4.26
N GLY A 75 -4.77 1.09 4.21
CA GLY A 75 -5.87 0.49 3.48
C GLY A 75 -7.23 0.97 3.99
N LEU A 76 -7.42 1.00 5.31
CA LEU A 76 -8.67 1.45 5.92
C LEU A 76 -8.92 2.94 5.72
N VAL A 77 -7.91 3.78 5.95
CA VAL A 77 -8.07 5.24 5.91
C VAL A 77 -8.08 5.74 4.47
N ALA A 78 -7.07 5.39 3.67
CA ALA A 78 -7.00 5.85 2.29
C ALA A 78 -8.11 5.22 1.44
N GLY A 79 -8.29 3.89 1.52
CA GLY A 79 -9.28 3.19 0.72
C GLY A 79 -10.70 3.28 1.23
N GLY A 80 -10.90 3.15 2.54
CA GLY A 80 -12.25 3.11 3.14
C GLY A 80 -12.86 4.48 3.40
N LEU A 81 -12.04 5.53 3.61
CA LEU A 81 -12.54 6.86 4.01
C LEU A 81 -12.20 7.94 2.99
N ILE A 82 -10.93 8.11 2.64
CA ILE A 82 -10.48 9.23 1.79
C ILE A 82 -10.92 9.04 0.35
N PHE A 83 -10.70 7.83 -0.20
CA PHE A 83 -10.95 7.54 -1.60
C PHE A 83 -12.44 7.68 -2.00
N PRO A 84 -13.42 7.17 -1.25
CA PRO A 84 -14.85 7.37 -1.56
C PRO A 84 -15.26 8.85 -1.58
N VAL A 85 -14.72 9.64 -0.64
CA VAL A 85 -14.96 11.10 -0.60
C VAL A 85 -14.33 11.79 -1.80
N ALA A 86 -13.10 11.43 -2.16
CA ALA A 86 -12.41 11.97 -3.33
C ALA A 86 -13.15 11.65 -4.64
N MET A 87 -13.60 10.41 -4.80
CA MET A 87 -14.42 9.97 -5.95
C MET A 87 -15.71 10.77 -6.07
N THR A 88 -16.43 10.94 -4.96
CA THR A 88 -17.67 11.74 -4.93
C THR A 88 -17.41 13.18 -5.35
N ARG A 89 -16.34 13.80 -4.83
CA ARG A 89 -15.98 15.19 -5.16
C ARG A 89 -15.51 15.38 -6.61
N ALA A 90 -14.85 14.38 -7.17
CA ALA A 90 -14.43 14.40 -8.57
C ALA A 90 -15.58 14.11 -9.55
N GLY A 91 -16.81 13.93 -9.07
CA GLY A 91 -17.98 13.60 -9.90
C GLY A 91 -17.90 12.18 -10.49
N VAL A 92 -16.96 11.36 -10.00
CA VAL A 92 -16.71 10.00 -10.49
C VAL A 92 -17.28 8.92 -9.57
N GLY A 93 -17.94 9.30 -8.48
CA GLY A 93 -18.59 8.36 -7.55
C GLY A 93 -19.73 7.54 -8.18
N ALA A 94 -20.22 7.97 -9.35
CA ALA A 94 -21.23 7.28 -10.15
C ALA A 94 -20.65 6.67 -11.44
N PHE A 95 -19.32 6.62 -11.61
CA PHE A 95 -18.79 5.66 -12.59
C PHE A 95 -19.44 4.33 -12.24
N PRO A 96 -20.00 3.60 -13.22
CA PRO A 96 -20.29 2.21 -12.94
C PRO A 96 -19.01 1.66 -12.32
N LEU A 97 -19.12 0.75 -11.37
CA LEU A 97 -17.97 -0.08 -11.03
C LEU A 97 -17.95 -1.21 -12.09
N PRO A 98 -17.56 -1.05 -13.39
CA PRO A 98 -16.90 -2.18 -14.00
C PRO A 98 -15.54 -2.22 -13.28
N TYR A 99 -15.00 -3.34 -12.85
CA TYR A 99 -14.69 -4.48 -13.69
C TYR A 99 -14.63 -5.77 -12.87
N LEU A 100 -15.44 -5.86 -11.83
CA LEU A 100 -15.63 -7.13 -11.17
C LEU A 100 -16.53 -8.00 -12.04
N PRO A 101 -16.17 -9.27 -12.29
CA PRO A 101 -17.00 -10.18 -13.07
C PRO A 101 -18.42 -10.35 -12.50
N VAL A 102 -18.67 -9.84 -11.29
CA VAL A 102 -19.88 -10.00 -10.51
C VAL A 102 -20.38 -8.63 -10.05
N PRO A 103 -21.54 -8.15 -10.53
CA PRO A 103 -22.15 -6.93 -10.02
C PRO A 103 -22.73 -7.11 -8.60
N GLY A 104 -22.92 -6.01 -7.88
CA GLY A 104 -23.53 -5.97 -6.55
C GLY A 104 -22.56 -6.23 -5.39
N LEU A 105 -23.10 -6.50 -4.20
CA LEU A 105 -22.35 -6.60 -2.93
C LEU A 105 -21.17 -7.58 -3.00
N ALA A 106 -21.31 -8.68 -3.74
CA ALA A 106 -20.25 -9.68 -3.89
C ALA A 106 -19.02 -9.10 -4.61
N GLY A 107 -19.23 -8.30 -5.66
CA GLY A 107 -18.16 -7.59 -6.33
C GLY A 107 -17.49 -6.60 -5.39
N GLU A 108 -18.27 -5.75 -4.72
CA GLU A 108 -17.73 -4.74 -3.79
C GLU A 108 -16.86 -5.36 -2.69
N LEU A 109 -17.31 -6.45 -2.08
CA LEU A 109 -16.54 -7.17 -1.06
C LEU A 109 -15.25 -7.76 -1.62
N PHE A 110 -15.27 -8.27 -2.86
CA PHE A 110 -14.07 -8.80 -3.50
C PHE A 110 -13.08 -7.69 -3.85
N ALA A 111 -13.53 -6.53 -4.37
CA ALA A 111 -12.67 -5.37 -4.57
C ALA A 111 -12.05 -4.90 -3.25
N ALA A 112 -12.85 -4.80 -2.18
CA ALA A 112 -12.37 -4.42 -0.86
C ALA A 112 -11.32 -5.42 -0.33
N LEU A 113 -11.55 -6.72 -0.52
CA LEU A 113 -10.60 -7.77 -0.16
C LEU A 113 -9.27 -7.63 -0.90
N LEU A 114 -9.30 -7.46 -2.22
CA LEU A 114 -8.07 -7.30 -3.01
C LEU A 114 -7.34 -6.00 -2.70
N PHE A 115 -8.08 -4.93 -2.45
CA PHE A 115 -7.52 -3.68 -1.98
C PHE A 115 -6.80 -3.88 -0.63
N ALA A 116 -7.43 -4.55 0.32
CA ALA A 116 -6.84 -4.87 1.62
C ALA A 116 -5.58 -5.74 1.49
N ILE A 117 -5.63 -6.80 0.67
CA ILE A 117 -4.47 -7.66 0.38
C ILE A 117 -3.34 -6.84 -0.25
N GLY A 118 -3.65 -5.97 -1.22
CA GLY A 118 -2.66 -5.11 -1.86
C GLY A 118 -1.92 -4.23 -0.85
N HIS A 119 -2.63 -3.67 0.11
CA HIS A 119 -2.06 -2.80 1.15
C HIS A 119 -1.28 -3.58 2.22
N LEU A 120 -1.72 -4.79 2.58
CA LEU A 120 -0.96 -5.69 3.45
C LEU A 120 0.38 -6.08 2.80
N VAL A 121 0.35 -6.46 1.52
CA VAL A 121 1.56 -6.78 0.75
C VAL A 121 2.48 -5.55 0.65
N TYR A 122 1.92 -4.37 0.38
CA TYR A 122 2.70 -3.13 0.36
C TYR A 122 3.38 -2.85 1.70
N GLY A 123 2.62 -2.90 2.80
CA GLY A 123 3.14 -2.68 4.13
C GLY A 123 4.25 -3.67 4.50
N LEU A 124 4.05 -4.95 4.20
CA LEU A 124 5.05 -6.00 4.42
C LEU A 124 6.35 -5.71 3.65
N VAL A 125 6.25 -5.39 2.37
CA VAL A 125 7.40 -5.06 1.52
C VAL A 125 8.12 -3.81 2.04
N LEU A 126 7.37 -2.79 2.42
CA LEU A 126 7.91 -1.53 2.92
C LEU A 126 8.70 -1.74 4.23
N GLY A 127 8.14 -2.51 5.17
CA GLY A 127 8.84 -2.87 6.40
C GLY A 127 10.12 -3.67 6.14
N ALA A 128 10.07 -4.64 5.22
CA ALA A 128 11.24 -5.43 4.84
C ALA A 128 12.34 -4.58 4.20
N VAL A 129 11.97 -3.71 3.25
CA VAL A 129 12.91 -2.81 2.55
C VAL A 129 13.51 -1.81 3.52
N PHE A 130 12.71 -1.20 4.40
CA PHE A 130 13.21 -0.26 5.39
C PHE A 130 14.22 -0.93 6.33
N ALA A 131 13.92 -2.12 6.84
CA ALA A 131 14.84 -2.87 7.68
C ALA A 131 16.15 -3.19 6.95
N ALA A 132 16.07 -3.68 5.71
CA ALA A 132 17.23 -4.02 4.89
C ALA A 132 18.13 -2.81 4.59
N VAL A 133 17.54 -1.67 4.22
CA VAL A 133 18.26 -0.42 3.97
C VAL A 133 18.98 0.08 5.24
N ASN A 134 18.43 -0.20 6.42
CA ASN A 134 19.03 0.15 7.71
C ASN A 134 19.98 -0.95 8.26
N GLY A 135 20.37 -1.93 7.45
CA GLY A 135 21.33 -2.98 7.84
C GLY A 135 20.75 -4.05 8.78
N ILE A 136 19.42 -4.09 8.93
CA ILE A 136 18.74 -5.03 9.81
C ILE A 136 18.32 -6.24 8.98
N ALA A 137 19.08 -7.32 9.07
CA ALA A 137 18.81 -8.58 8.37
C ALA A 137 17.97 -9.56 9.21
N PRO A 138 17.25 -10.50 8.56
CA PRO A 138 16.64 -11.65 9.24
C PRO A 138 17.67 -12.44 10.05
N GLU A 139 17.26 -12.91 11.24
CA GLU A 139 18.09 -13.69 12.16
C GLU A 139 18.74 -14.92 11.49
N MET A 140 18.02 -15.57 10.59
CA MET A 140 18.52 -16.73 9.83
C MET A 140 19.72 -16.38 8.93
N ILE A 141 19.76 -15.15 8.39
CA ILE A 141 20.88 -14.68 7.57
C ILE A 141 22.04 -14.27 8.46
N ARG A 142 21.77 -13.56 9.57
CA ARG A 142 22.81 -13.17 10.54
C ARG A 142 23.60 -14.36 11.05
N ARG A 143 22.96 -15.50 11.31
CA ARG A 143 23.62 -16.73 11.78
C ARG A 143 24.55 -17.39 10.76
N ARG A 144 24.41 -17.08 9.47
CA ARG A 144 25.20 -17.68 8.37
C ARG A 144 26.38 -16.82 7.94
N VAL A 145 26.41 -15.55 8.34
CA VAL A 145 27.54 -14.67 8.11
C VAL A 145 28.38 -14.70 9.40
N PRO A 146 29.58 -15.31 9.38
CA PRO A 146 30.50 -15.19 10.51
C PRO A 146 30.72 -13.70 10.77
N ALA A 147 30.47 -13.24 11.98
CA ALA A 147 30.97 -11.93 12.38
C ALA A 147 32.49 -12.02 12.31
N SER A 148 33.09 -11.47 11.26
CA SER A 148 34.48 -11.08 11.33
C SER A 148 34.54 -9.98 12.38
N ASP A 149 35.07 -10.33 13.55
CA ASP A 149 35.22 -9.46 14.71
C ASP A 149 35.61 -8.03 14.29
N GLN A 150 34.83 -7.05 14.75
CA GLN A 150 35.27 -5.65 14.90
C GLN A 150 35.25 -5.31 16.38
#